data_AF-A0A0M6WY64-F1
#
_entry.id   AF-A0A0M6WY64-F1
#
_cell.length_a   1.000
_cell.length_b   1.000
_cell.length_c   1.000
_cell.angle_alpha   90.00
_cell.angle_beta   90.00
_cell.angle_gamma   90.00
#
_symmetry.space_group_name_H-M   'P 1'
#
loop_
_entity.id
_entity.type
_entity.pdbx_description
1 polymer ?
#
loop_
_entity_poly.entity_id
_entity_poly.type
_entity_poly.pdbx_seq_one_letter_code
_entity_poly.pdbx_strand_id
1 'polypeptide(L)' 'MPTGNPKPQTIATEKYAKKAGWISKSYKLKKDVVDEYTQACKRAGVSAAGQLTTMMKSFAKEVNGAKYHIIEKQEKS' A
#
# COMPACT_ATOMS: atom_id res chain seq x y z
N MET A 1 -1.18 14.24 8.00
CA MET A 1 -0.57 14.39 9.33
C MET A 1 -1.45 15.34 10.13
N PRO A 2 -1.80 15.06 11.39
CA PRO A 2 -2.56 16.02 12.18
C PRO A 2 -1.60 17.14 12.63
N THR A 3 -1.76 18.32 12.05
CA THR A 3 -1.08 19.53 12.51
C THR A 3 -1.88 20.09 13.69
N GLY A 4 -1.33 20.04 14.91
CA GLY A 4 -1.98 20.55 16.14
C GLY A 4 -1.62 19.76 17.41
N ASN A 5 -2.37 19.96 18.50
CA ASN A 5 -2.25 19.24 19.79
C ASN A 5 -3.07 17.93 19.74
N PRO A 6 -2.45 16.77 19.43
CA PRO A 6 -3.20 15.54 19.14
C PRO A 6 -3.63 14.87 20.46
N LYS A 7 -4.85 14.34 20.49
CA LYS A 7 -5.33 13.54 21.63
C LYS A 7 -4.41 12.32 21.83
N PRO A 8 -4.22 11.82 23.07
CA PRO A 8 -3.34 10.68 23.35
C PRO A 8 -3.69 9.41 22.55
N GLN A 9 -4.97 9.25 22.18
CA GLN A 9 -5.44 8.18 21.31
C GLN A 9 -4.87 8.24 19.88
N THR A 10 -4.64 9.44 19.35
CA THR A 10 -4.05 9.66 18.02
C THR A 10 -2.56 9.28 18.00
N ILE A 11 -1.84 9.57 19.09
CA ILE A 11 -0.42 9.24 19.26
C ILE A 11 -0.22 7.71 19.35
N ALA A 12 -1.09 7.00 20.07
CA ALA A 12 -1.07 5.54 20.15
C ALA A 12 -1.34 4.89 18.79
N THR A 13 -2.31 5.43 18.04
CA THR A 13 -2.63 4.97 16.69
C THR A 13 -1.46 5.21 15.72
N GLU A 14 -0.77 6.35 15.81
CA GLU A 14 0.45 6.62 15.02
C GLU A 14 1.61 5.69 15.37
N LYS A 15 1.85 5.41 16.66
CA LYS A 15 2.90 4.47 17.09
C LYS A 15 2.66 3.07 16.53
N TYR A 16 1.40 2.62 16.52
CA TYR A 16 1.04 1.33 15.94
C TYR A 16 1.18 1.33 14.41
N ALA A 17 0.69 2.37 13.72
CA ALA A 17 0.81 2.50 12.27
C ALA A 17 2.28 2.49 11.80
N LYS A 18 3.17 3.18 12.54
CA LYS A 18 4.62 3.17 12.27
C LYS A 18 5.24 1.80 12.53
N LYS A 19 4.88 1.13 13.64
CA LYS A 19 5.39 -0.21 13.97
C LYS A 19 4.94 -1.29 12.97
N ALA A 20 3.74 -1.14 12.42
CA ALA A 20 3.19 -2.05 11.42
C ALA A 20 3.56 -1.68 9.97
N GLY A 21 4.41 -0.66 9.76
CA GLY A 21 4.92 -0.29 8.44
C GLY A 21 3.90 0.37 7.51
N TRP A 22 2.83 0.97 8.05
CA TRP A 22 1.78 1.60 7.24
C TRP A 22 2.26 2.97 6.76
N ILE A 23 2.58 3.06 5.47
CA ILE A 23 2.94 4.33 4.82
C ILE A 23 1.71 4.85 4.06
N SER A 24 1.20 6.00 4.48
CA SER A 24 0.14 6.69 3.74
C SER A 24 0.73 7.47 2.56
N LYS A 25 0.94 6.82 1.41
CA LYS A 25 1.20 7.53 0.16
C LYS A 25 -0.13 7.84 -0.53
N SER A 26 -0.52 9.11 -0.54
CA SER A 26 -1.69 9.59 -1.27
C SER A 26 -1.31 9.90 -2.72
N TYR A 27 -1.92 9.17 -3.66
CA TYR A 27 -1.81 9.45 -5.09
C TYR A 27 -3.08 10.14 -5.59
N LYS A 28 -2.94 11.15 -6.43
CA LYS A 28 -4.07 11.75 -7.15
C LYS A 28 -4.36 10.89 -8.38
N LEU A 29 -5.50 10.21 -8.40
CA LEU A 29 -5.96 9.38 -9.51
C LEU A 29 -7.09 10.09 -10.26
N LYS A 30 -7.24 9.81 -11.56
CA LYS A 30 -8.39 10.28 -12.33
C LYS A 30 -9.66 9.57 -11.84
N LYS A 31 -10.76 10.32 -11.69
CA LYS A 31 -12.05 9.79 -11.20
C LYS A 31 -12.57 8.63 -12.06
N ASP A 32 -12.41 8.75 -13.37
CA ASP A 32 -12.82 7.74 -14.35
C ASP A 32 -12.15 6.37 -14.10
N VAL A 33 -10.82 6.38 -13.94
CA VAL A 33 -10.03 5.17 -13.66
C VAL A 33 -10.43 4.52 -12.33
N VAL A 34 -10.74 5.32 -11.31
CA VAL A 34 -11.15 4.80 -9.99
C VAL A 34 -12.56 4.21 -10.05
N ASP A 35 -13.46 4.80 -10.83
CA ASP A 35 -14.82 4.29 -11.00
C ASP A 35 -14.81 2.95 -11.73
N GLU A 36 -14.11 2.88 -12.87
CA GLU A 36 -13.94 1.64 -13.64
C GLU A 36 -13.31 0.53 -12.78
N TYR A 37 -12.26 0.86 -12.03
CA TYR A 37 -11.61 -0.08 -11.13
C TYR A 37 -12.55 -0.59 -10.03
N THR A 38 -13.37 0.31 -9.46
CA THR A 38 -14.35 -0.06 -8.43
C THR A 38 -15.43 -0.97 -9.01
N GLN A 39 -15.92 -0.68 -10.21
CA GLN A 39 -16.88 -1.53 -10.90
C GLN A 39 -16.31 -2.92 -11.22
N ALA A 40 -15.06 -2.98 -11.69
CA ALA A 40 -14.35 -4.23 -11.93
C ALA A 40 -14.18 -5.05 -10.65
N CYS A 41 -13.77 -4.42 -9.54
CA CYS A 41 -13.63 -5.09 -8.24
C CYS A 41 -14.97 -5.61 -7.71
N LYS A 42 -16.05 -4.84 -7.87
CA LYS A 42 -17.42 -5.27 -7.52
C LYS A 42 -17.86 -6.49 -8.32
N ARG A 43 -17.61 -6.52 -9.63
CA ARG A 43 -17.93 -7.66 -10.50
C ARG A 43 -17.12 -8.90 -10.13
N ALA A 44 -15.86 -8.73 -9.77
CA ALA A 44 -14.97 -9.81 -9.35
C ALA A 44 -15.19 -10.26 -7.89
N GLY A 45 -16.04 -9.57 -7.11
CA GLY A 45 -16.29 -9.89 -5.70
C GLY A 45 -15.09 -9.64 -4.78
N VAL A 46 -14.16 -8.79 -5.18
CA VAL A 46 -12.94 -8.48 -4.42
C VAL A 46 -12.95 -7.06 -3.86
N SER A 47 -12.22 -6.84 -2.77
CA SER A 47 -12.03 -5.50 -2.24
C SER A 47 -11.04 -4.71 -3.10
N ALA A 48 -11.36 -3.46 -3.41
CA ALA A 48 -10.49 -2.57 -4.20
C ALA A 48 -9.09 -2.43 -3.58
N ALA A 49 -9.01 -2.32 -2.25
CA ALA A 49 -7.73 -2.25 -1.55
C ALA A 49 -6.92 -3.56 -1.64
N GLY A 50 -7.59 -4.71 -1.53
CA GLY A 50 -6.95 -6.02 -1.64
C GLY A 50 -6.41 -6.27 -3.04
N GLN A 51 -7.25 -6.00 -4.05
CA GLN A 51 -6.85 -6.14 -5.45
C GLN A 51 -5.69 -5.18 -5.81
N LEU A 52 -5.71 -3.95 -5.29
CA LEU A 52 -4.65 -2.98 -5.54
C LEU A 52 -3.33 -3.45 -4.92
N THR A 53 -3.39 -3.97 -3.70
CA THR A 53 -2.21 -4.52 -3.01
C THR A 53 -1.63 -5.71 -3.78
N THR A 54 -2.48 -6.60 -4.30
CA THR A 54 -2.05 -7.72 -5.13
C THR A 54 -1.38 -7.25 -6.42
N MET A 55 -1.99 -6.30 -7.13
CA MET A 55 -1.42 -5.74 -8.36
C MET A 55 -0.08 -5.03 -8.09
N MET A 56 0.03 -4.26 -7.02
CA MET A 56 1.28 -3.60 -6.62
C MET A 56 2.38 -4.62 -6.29
N LYS A 57 2.05 -5.69 -5.56
CA LYS A 57 3.00 -6.77 -5.24
C LYS A 57 3.42 -7.55 -6.47
N SER A 58 2.48 -7.90 -7.35
CA SER A 58 2.77 -8.60 -8.60
C SER A 58 3.65 -7.76 -9.52
N PHE A 59 3.34 -6.48 -9.69
CA PHE A 59 4.17 -5.58 -10.49
C PHE A 59 5.57 -5.37 -9.88
N ALA A 60 5.66 -5.21 -8.55
CA ALA A 60 6.95 -5.16 -7.88
C ALA A 60 7.73 -6.48 -8.07
N LYS A 61 7.07 -7.64 -7.99
CA LYS A 61 7.68 -8.95 -8.24
C LYS A 61 8.11 -9.14 -9.69
N GLU A 62 7.39 -8.59 -10.67
CA GLU A 62 7.77 -8.65 -12.08
C GLU A 62 8.99 -7.76 -12.35
N VAL A 63 8.92 -6.48 -11.95
CA VAL A 63 9.99 -5.50 -12.18
C VAL A 63 11.24 -5.82 -11.36
N ASN A 64 11.07 -6.11 -10.06
CA ASN A 64 12.19 -6.56 -9.23
C ASN A 64 12.46 -8.05 -9.39
N GLY A 65 11.67 -8.83 -10.14
CA GLY A 65 11.95 -10.24 -10.46
C GLY A 65 13.22 -10.38 -11.29
N ALA A 66 13.57 -9.34 -12.05
CA ALA A 66 14.88 -9.19 -12.67
C ALA A 66 16.02 -8.80 -11.69
N LYS A 67 15.69 -8.51 -10.42
CA LYS A 67 16.62 -7.97 -9.39
C LYS A 67 16.59 -8.71 -8.04
N TYR A 68 15.64 -9.61 -7.79
CA TYR A 68 15.43 -10.28 -6.50
C TYR A 68 16.50 -11.32 -6.17
N HIS A 69 17.27 -11.81 -7.16
CA HIS A 69 18.43 -12.65 -6.88
C HIS A 69 19.60 -11.90 -6.22
N ILE A 70 19.57 -10.56 -6.20
CA ILE A 70 20.68 -9.75 -5.66
C ILE A 70 20.39 -9.30 -4.21
N ILE A 71 19.12 -9.22 -3.80
CA ILE A 71 18.74 -8.58 -2.53
C ILE A 71 18.79 -9.55 -1.33
N GLU A 72 18.52 -10.85 -1.52
CA GLU A 72 18.65 -11.84 -0.43
C GLU A 72 20.10 -12.02 0.08
N LYS A 73 21.11 -11.59 -0.69
CA LYS A 73 22.52 -11.59 -0.24
C LYS A 73 22.89 -10.43 0.69
N GLN A 74 22.09 -9.38 0.80
CA GLN A 74 22.45 -8.18 1.57
C GLN A 74 21.96 -8.20 3.03
N GLU A 75 21.03 -9.11 3.39
CA GLU A 75 20.50 -9.20 4.76
C GLU A 75 21.20 -10.29 5.61
N LYS A 76 22.23 -10.95 5.05
CA LYS A 76 22.99 -12.03 5.72
C LYS A 76 24.51 -11.81 5.74
N SER A 77 24.99 -10.56 5.63
CA SER A 77 26.40 -10.22 5.78
C SER A 77 26.63 -9.11 6.80
#